data_AF-A0A357ACA4-F1
#
_entry.id   AF-A0A357ACA4-F1
#
_cell.length_a   1.000
_cell.length_b   1.000
_cell.length_c   1.000
_cell.angle_alpha   90.00
_cell.angle_beta   90.00
_cell.angle_gamma   90.00
#
_symmetry.space_group_name_H-M   'P 1'
#
loop_
_entity.id
_entity.type
_entity.pdbx_description
1 polymer ?
#
loop_
_entity_poly.entity_id
_entity_poly.type
_entity_poly.pdbx_seq_one_letter_code
_entity_poly.pdbx_strand_id
1 'polypeptide(L)' 'MLVIMMDDRIISPKTVCQSCCWADRSGEPRWRQGHLTCGHPLAKSDRHIPNQYECQMGFRIAQIS' A
#
# COMPACT_ATOMS: atom_id res chain seq x y z
N MET A 1 -0.78 9.55 -3.83
CA MET A 1 -0.92 9.15 -2.41
C MET A 1 -1.16 7.64 -2.31
N LEU A 2 -0.68 6.97 -1.24
CA LEU A 2 -1.00 5.56 -0.96
C LEU A 2 -2.10 5.48 0.10
N VAL A 3 -3.03 4.53 -0.06
CA VAL A 3 -4.09 4.24 0.92
C VAL A 3 -4.25 2.73 1.12
N ILE A 4 -4.64 2.31 2.32
CA ILE A 4 -5.05 0.92 2.57
C ILE A 4 -6.55 0.82 2.29
N MET A 5 -6.93 -0.16 1.47
CA MET A 5 -8.32 -0.48 1.16
C MET A 5 -8.74 -1.71 1.95
N MET A 6 -9.91 -1.62 2.56
CA MET A 6 -10.64 -2.71 3.18
C MET A 6 -12.04 -2.77 2.54
N ASP A 7 -12.84 -3.78 2.90
CA ASP A 7 -14.13 -4.04 2.28
C ASP A 7 -15.06 -2.81 2.26
N ASP A 8 -15.12 -2.07 3.36
CA ASP A 8 -16.06 -0.95 3.56
C ASP A 8 -15.37 0.41 3.83
N ARG A 9 -14.04 0.45 3.85
CA ARG A 9 -13.30 1.64 4.29
C ARG A 9 -11.94 1.80 3.63
N ILE A 10 -11.51 3.05 3.60
CA ILE A 10 -10.16 3.45 3.21
C ILE A 10 -9.51 4.07 4.43
N ILE A 11 -8.33 3.58 4.80
CA ILE A 11 -7.57 4.08 5.96
C ILE A 11 -6.19 4.58 5.55
N SER A 12 -5.65 5.50 6.35
CA SER A 12 -4.27 5.95 6.20
C SER A 12 -3.32 4.77 6.41
N PRO A 13 -2.29 4.61 5.57
CA PRO A 13 -1.25 3.62 5.80
C PRO A 13 -0.60 3.76 7.17
N LYS A 14 -0.49 4.98 7.72
CA LYS A 14 0.09 5.20 9.06
C LYS A 14 -0.58 4.40 10.16
N THR A 15 -1.90 4.17 10.07
CA THR A 15 -2.64 3.39 11.08
C THR A 15 -2.12 1.96 11.20
N VAL A 16 -1.56 1.40 10.12
CA VAL A 16 -1.04 0.02 10.08
C VAL A 16 0.49 0.01 10.04
N CYS A 17 1.09 0.85 9.20
CA CYS A 17 2.52 0.87 8.94
C CYS A 17 3.33 1.40 10.13
N GLN A 18 2.77 2.24 11.00
CA GLN A 18 3.49 2.75 12.18
C GLN A 18 3.91 1.64 13.15
N SER A 19 3.19 0.52 13.22
CA SER A 19 3.54 -0.66 14.02
C SER A 19 4.09 -1.83 13.20
N CYS A 20 4.30 -1.65 11.89
CA CYS A 20 4.74 -2.71 10.99
C CYS A 20 6.27 -2.81 10.91
N CYS A 21 6.83 -4.01 11.11
CA CYS A 21 8.28 -4.25 10.99
C CYS A 21 8.85 -3.97 9.58
N TRP A 22 7.99 -3.97 8.56
CA TRP A 22 8.38 -3.73 7.17
C TRP A 22 8.22 -2.28 6.71
N ALA A 23 7.67 -1.40 7.53
CA ALA A 23 7.51 0.01 7.19
C ALA A 23 8.86 0.72 7.02
N ASP A 24 8.81 1.94 6.49
CA ASP A 24 9.95 2.85 6.56
C ASP A 24 10.08 3.50 7.96
N ARG A 25 11.11 4.33 8.12
CA ARG A 25 11.39 4.99 9.42
C ARG A 25 10.33 6.01 9.83
N SER A 26 9.45 6.43 8.92
CA SER A 26 8.37 7.37 9.20
C SER A 26 7.03 6.69 9.51
N GLY A 27 7.00 5.34 9.50
CA GLY A 27 5.77 4.57 9.69
C GLY A 27 4.90 4.55 8.43
N GLU A 28 5.48 4.75 7.25
CA GLU A 28 4.81 4.70 5.95
C GLU A 28 5.15 3.37 5.23
N PRO A 29 4.37 2.98 4.19
CA PRO A 29 4.72 1.85 3.34
C PRO A 29 6.11 2.04 2.75
N ARG A 30 6.97 1.02 2.83
CA ARG A 30 8.37 1.12 2.42
C ARG A 30 8.49 1.25 0.91
N TRP A 31 8.51 2.49 0.44
CA TRP A 31 8.64 2.83 -0.97
C TRP A 31 10.08 3.18 -1.32
N ARG A 32 10.65 2.51 -2.32
CA ARG A 32 12.01 2.79 -2.80
C ARG A 32 12.07 2.63 -4.31
N GLN A 33 12.76 3.55 -4.98
CA GLN A 33 13.00 3.49 -6.43
C GLN A 33 11.72 3.27 -7.25
N GLY A 34 10.61 3.91 -6.87
CA GLY A 34 9.35 3.79 -7.59
C GLY A 34 8.54 2.52 -7.31
N HIS A 35 8.95 1.68 -6.35
CA HIS A 35 8.26 0.43 -6.02
C HIS A 35 7.97 0.29 -4.53
N LEU A 36 6.88 -0.42 -4.21
CA LEU A 36 6.57 -0.86 -2.86
C LEU A 36 7.45 -2.06 -2.50
N THR A 37 8.45 -1.86 -1.65
CA THR A 37 9.39 -2.92 -1.26
C THR A 37 8.93 -3.78 -0.09
N CYS A 38 7.89 -3.35 0.63
CA CYS A 38 7.23 -4.15 1.67
C CYS A 38 5.99 -4.90 1.14
N GLY A 39 5.97 -5.22 -0.15
CA GLY A 39 4.84 -5.83 -0.84
C GLY A 39 5.15 -6.15 -2.29
N HIS A 40 4.12 -6.46 -3.07
CA HIS A 40 4.21 -6.67 -4.51
C HIS A 40 3.04 -6.02 -5.23
N PRO A 41 3.19 -5.64 -6.51
CA PRO A 41 2.07 -5.15 -7.31
C PRO A 41 1.03 -6.24 -7.55
N LEU A 42 -0.22 -5.83 -7.64
CA LEU A 42 -1.32 -6.66 -8.10
C LEU A 42 -1.57 -6.39 -9.59
N ALA A 43 -1.96 -7.44 -10.32
CA ALA A 43 -2.28 -7.33 -11.73
C ALA A 43 -3.39 -6.29 -11.96
N LYS A 44 -3.19 -5.41 -12.93
CA LYS A 44 -4.22 -4.46 -13.35
C LYS A 44 -5.13 -5.09 -14.39
N SER A 45 -6.43 -5.09 -14.08
CA SER A 45 -7.47 -5.52 -15.02
C SER A 45 -7.93 -4.39 -15.94
N ASP A 46 -7.75 -3.13 -15.53
CA ASP A 46 -8.16 -1.93 -16.28
C ASP A 46 -7.16 -0.78 -16.03
N ARG A 47 -6.93 0.06 -17.05
CA ARG A 47 -6.11 1.28 -16.97
C ARG A 47 -6.74 2.35 -16.09
N HIS A 48 -8.07 2.39 -15.97
CA HIS A 48 -8.77 3.33 -15.07
C HIS A 48 -8.61 2.96 -13.60
N ILE A 49 -8.18 1.72 -13.29
CA ILE A 49 -7.96 1.30 -11.91
C ILE A 49 -6.56 1.79 -11.47
N PRO A 50 -6.45 2.40 -10.27
CA PRO A 50 -5.17 2.82 -9.70
C PRO A 50 -4.19 1.65 -9.58
N ASN A 51 -2.88 1.94 -9.48
CA ASN A 51 -1.93 0.88 -9.16
C ASN A 51 -2.28 0.29 -7.79
N GLN A 52 -2.34 -1.03 -7.70
CA GLN A 52 -2.64 -1.73 -6.47
C GLN A 52 -1.49 -2.66 -6.10
N TYR A 53 -1.36 -2.90 -4.81
CA TYR A 53 -0.30 -3.71 -4.22
C TYR A 53 -0.88 -4.52 -3.08
N GLU A 54 -0.27 -5.65 -2.80
CA GLU A 54 -0.49 -6.40 -1.57
C GLU A 54 0.79 -6.29 -0.72
N CYS A 55 0.65 -5.81 0.50
CA CYS A 55 1.79 -5.73 1.42
C CYS A 55 2.04 -7.08 2.11
N GLN A 56 3.22 -7.26 2.70
CA GLN A 56 3.59 -8.50 3.40
C GLN A 56 2.66 -8.88 4.57
N MET A 57 1.88 -7.93 5.10
CA MET A 57 0.88 -8.19 6.14
C MET A 57 -0.48 -8.62 5.57
N GLY A 58 -0.63 -8.73 4.25
CA GLY A 58 -1.87 -9.09 3.57
C GLY A 58 -2.83 -7.92 3.30
N PHE A 59 -2.44 -6.67 3.60
CA PHE A 59 -3.29 -5.52 3.28
C PHE A 59 -3.18 -5.12 1.81
N ARG A 60 -4.32 -4.73 1.25
CA ARG A 60 -4.40 -4.16 -0.09
C ARG A 60 -4.14 -2.66 -0.05
N ILE A 61 -3.16 -2.21 -0.83
CA ILE A 61 -2.76 -0.80 -0.93
C ILE A 61 -3.06 -0.30 -2.33
N ALA A 62 -3.68 0.87 -2.45
CA ALA A 62 -3.88 1.55 -3.72
C ALA A 62 -3.08 2.85 -3.79
N GLN A 63 -2.54 3.14 -4.97
CA GLN A 63 -1.92 4.41 -5.30
C GLN A 63 -2.93 5.28 -6.02
N ILE A 64 -3.56 6.18 -5.26
CA ILE A 64 -4.54 7.15 -5.76
C ILE A 64 -3.85 8.47 -6.07
N SER A 65 -4.28 9.15 -7.13
CA SER A 65 -3.84 10.50 -7.52
C SER A 65 -4.62 11.56 -6.77
#